data_AF-A0A328PYF3-F1
#
_entry.id   AF-A0A328PYF3-F1
#
_cell.length_a   1.000
_cell.length_b   1.000
_cell.length_c   1.000
_cell.angle_alpha   90.00
_cell.angle_beta   90.00
_cell.angle_gamma   90.00
#
_symmetry.space_group_name_H-M   'P 1'
#
loop_
_entity.id
_entity.type
_entity.pdbx_description
1 polymer ?
#
loop_
_entity_poly.entity_id
_entity_poly.type
_entity_poly.pdbx_seq_one_letter_code
_entity_poly.pdbx_strand_id
1 'polypeptide(L)'
;METIYCANCGHKNNISTDTCEKCGEILHIFTNANKEINSINELFTDMHLFQLNNKILSLDAYETIIQSIIEAGKNRLTYKEYRTPLEQIKALAEAYSILIFKNDRKNYGEYAFNVICVDECFDEAIQIATILHELTHHLFNTILCSIVMYVWNVKKTPMLDAFIQTMTTIPEVLLISEYCASSTEKIYLPEEYVSYSSFNSICADLKYDKTKIMKCFIIGKGIHKSICQIFDAIMDNQLKDDIKNEFKKYDTTPIGKPICISDNQSTNNILRNVYIMNLINNSYNLINNKEIYPLLEKNKKYYEKSQIKGAYY
;
A
#
# COMPACT_ATOMS: atom_id res chain seq x y z
N MET A 1 31.46 1.54 -7.59
CA MET A 1 31.06 2.46 -6.50
C MET A 1 29.62 2.82 -6.75
N GLU A 2 28.73 2.41 -5.86
CA GLU A 2 27.31 2.76 -5.94
C GLU A 2 27.14 4.27 -5.70
N THR A 3 26.28 4.90 -6.47
CA THR A 3 26.13 6.36 -6.50
C THR A 3 24.67 6.73 -6.36
N ILE A 4 24.38 7.74 -5.53
CA ILE A 4 23.03 8.29 -5.34
C ILE A 4 22.95 9.72 -5.85
N TYR A 5 21.82 10.09 -6.44
CA TYR A 5 21.58 11.44 -6.91
C TYR A 5 20.69 12.18 -5.92
N CYS A 6 21.03 13.42 -5.62
CA CYS A 6 20.25 14.26 -4.72
C CYS A 6 18.90 14.60 -5.37
N ALA A 7 17.80 14.19 -4.73
CA ALA A 7 16.43 14.45 -5.20
C ALA A 7 16.06 15.95 -5.23
N ASN A 8 16.81 16.81 -4.52
CA ASN A 8 16.56 18.25 -4.50
C ASN A 8 17.34 19.00 -5.60
N CYS A 9 18.58 18.61 -5.91
CA CYS A 9 19.44 19.38 -6.83
C CYS A 9 20.12 18.57 -7.95
N GLY A 10 19.85 17.28 -8.06
CA GLY A 10 20.40 16.39 -9.09
C GLY A 10 21.90 16.11 -8.97
N HIS A 11 22.56 16.57 -7.90
CA HIS A 11 23.98 16.34 -7.70
C HIS A 11 24.28 14.87 -7.44
N LYS A 12 25.35 14.35 -8.03
CA LYS A 12 25.83 12.98 -7.82
C LYS A 12 26.61 12.92 -6.52
N ASN A 13 26.21 12.02 -5.63
CA ASN A 13 26.82 11.81 -4.31
C ASN A 13 27.21 10.34 -4.13
N ASN A 14 27.99 10.06 -3.09
CA ASN A 14 28.35 8.70 -2.70
C ASN A 14 27.20 8.05 -1.91
N ILE A 15 26.98 6.74 -2.03
CA ILE A 15 26.00 6.03 -1.21
C ILE A 15 26.38 5.95 0.29
N SER A 16 27.60 6.34 0.66
CA SER A 16 28.01 6.43 2.06
C SER A 16 27.72 7.79 2.71
N THR A 17 27.21 8.77 1.96
CA THR A 17 26.93 10.12 2.48
C THR A 17 25.45 10.27 2.79
N ASP A 18 25.14 10.75 3.99
CA ASP A 18 23.76 10.94 4.47
C ASP A 18 23.15 12.28 4.02
N THR A 19 23.96 13.20 3.51
CA THR A 19 23.55 14.53 3.05
C THR A 19 24.23 14.88 1.73
N CYS A 20 23.54 15.67 0.91
CA CYS A 20 24.01 16.10 -0.39
C CYS A 20 25.15 17.10 -0.20
N GLU A 21 26.32 16.78 -0.76
CA GLU A 21 27.52 17.62 -0.67
C GLU A 21 27.30 19.03 -1.24
N LYS A 22 26.32 19.18 -2.15
CA LYS A 22 26.03 20.45 -2.83
C LYS A 22 24.98 21.31 -2.14
N CYS A 23 23.89 20.73 -1.65
CA CYS A 23 22.76 21.51 -1.11
C CYS A 23 22.42 21.19 0.34
N GLY A 24 23.13 20.26 0.98
CA GLY A 24 22.91 19.86 2.37
C GLY A 24 21.66 19.01 2.61
N GLU A 25 20.84 18.77 1.58
CA GLU A 25 19.63 17.94 1.69
C GLU A 25 19.98 16.50 2.06
N ILE A 26 19.21 15.87 2.95
CA ILE A 26 19.42 14.46 3.30
C ILE A 26 19.30 13.60 2.03
N LEU A 27 20.32 12.80 1.76
CA LEU A 27 20.29 11.83 0.66
C LEU A 27 19.45 10.65 1.13
N HIS A 28 18.35 10.40 0.44
CA HIS A 28 17.39 9.35 0.80
C HIS A 28 17.95 7.96 0.47
N ILE A 29 18.90 7.55 1.28
CA ILE A 29 19.41 6.20 1.40
C ILE A 29 18.58 5.56 2.52
N PHE A 30 17.47 4.91 2.18
CA PHE A 30 16.58 4.30 3.18
C PHE A 30 17.27 3.20 4.03
N THR A 31 18.52 2.84 3.74
CA THR A 31 19.35 1.93 4.54
C THR A 31 20.12 2.61 5.69
N ASN A 32 20.22 3.95 5.75
CA ASN A 32 21.02 4.67 6.77
C ASN A 32 20.21 5.44 7.85
N ALA A 33 18.87 5.34 7.85
CA ALA A 33 18.09 5.93 8.93
C ALA A 33 18.48 5.27 10.27
N ASN A 34 18.99 6.03 11.24
CA ASN A 34 19.49 5.46 12.50
C ASN A 34 18.47 5.49 13.63
N LYS A 35 17.31 6.13 13.41
CA LYS A 35 16.27 6.29 14.43
C LYS A 35 15.10 5.35 14.17
N GLU A 36 14.74 4.58 15.18
CA GLU A 36 13.55 3.75 15.23
C GLU A 36 12.49 4.42 16.10
N ILE A 37 11.23 4.16 15.78
CA ILE A 37 10.08 4.54 16.61
C ILE A 37 9.50 3.23 17.12
N ASN A 38 9.60 2.96 18.42
CA ASN A 38 9.19 1.71 19.03
C ASN A 38 8.07 1.89 20.08
N SER A 39 7.71 3.12 20.42
CA SER A 39 6.65 3.43 21.39
C SER A 39 5.74 4.57 20.94
N ILE A 40 4.56 4.68 21.58
CA ILE A 40 3.60 5.76 21.31
C ILE A 40 4.19 7.13 21.62
N ASN A 41 4.98 7.24 22.69
CA ASN A 41 5.64 8.50 23.08
C ASN A 41 6.71 8.93 22.05
N GLU A 42 7.38 7.97 21.41
CA GLU A 42 8.32 8.26 20.32
C GLU A 42 7.58 8.59 19.01
N LEU A 43 6.40 8.01 18.79
CA LEU A 43 5.57 8.27 17.63
C LEU A 43 4.99 9.69 17.67
N PHE A 44 4.36 10.06 18.78
CA PHE A 44 3.68 11.34 18.95
C PHE A 44 4.59 12.38 19.62
N THR A 45 5.34 13.12 18.81
CA THR A 45 6.24 14.20 19.27
C THR A 45 5.95 15.50 18.54
N ASP A 46 6.28 16.63 19.17
CA ASP A 46 6.16 17.95 18.53
C ASP A 46 7.02 18.04 17.25
N MET A 47 8.18 17.35 17.23
CA MET A 47 9.05 17.29 16.07
C MET A 47 8.38 16.56 14.90
N HIS A 48 7.76 15.41 15.13
CA HIS A 48 7.06 14.66 14.08
C HIS A 48 5.86 15.43 13.53
N LEU A 49 5.11 16.11 14.40
CA LEU A 49 4.02 17.00 13.98
C LEU A 49 4.55 18.18 13.17
N PHE A 50 5.64 18.81 13.61
CA PHE A 50 6.30 19.89 12.86
C PHE A 50 6.74 19.42 11.47
N GLN A 51 7.35 18.25 11.35
CA GLN A 51 7.76 17.67 10.07
C GLN A 51 6.56 17.39 9.15
N LEU A 52 5.45 16.85 9.67
CA LEU A 52 4.22 16.64 8.89
C LEU A 52 3.63 17.95 8.35
N ASN A 53 3.72 19.03 9.12
CA ASN A 53 3.18 20.34 8.73
C ASN A 53 4.05 21.08 7.69
N ASN A 54 5.37 20.85 7.69
CA ASN A 54 6.31 21.68 6.94
C ASN A 54 7.03 20.95 5.80
N LYS A 55 7.16 19.62 5.85
CA LYS A 55 7.88 18.87 4.82
C LYS A 55 7.01 18.64 3.60
N ILE A 56 7.56 18.94 2.43
CA ILE A 56 6.89 18.72 1.14
C ILE A 56 7.27 17.33 0.62
N LEU A 57 6.24 16.55 0.26
CA LEU A 57 6.44 15.34 -0.52
C LEU A 57 6.55 15.72 -2.00
N SER A 58 7.78 15.88 -2.49
CA SER A 58 8.03 16.19 -3.91
C SER A 58 7.65 15.01 -4.81
N LEU A 59 7.52 15.28 -6.11
CA LEU A 59 7.27 14.22 -7.10
C LEU A 59 8.43 13.23 -7.14
N ASP A 60 9.68 13.72 -7.12
CA ASP A 60 10.89 12.88 -7.15
C ASP A 60 11.04 12.02 -5.89
N ALA A 61 10.71 12.58 -4.71
CA ALA A 61 10.70 11.82 -3.47
C ALA A 61 9.66 10.70 -3.50
N TYR A 62 8.45 11.00 -3.99
CA TYR A 62 7.41 9.99 -4.16
C TYR A 62 7.85 8.91 -5.16
N GLU A 63 8.39 9.28 -6.32
CA GLU A 63 8.86 8.31 -7.32
C GLU A 63 9.99 7.43 -6.76
N THR A 64 10.93 8.01 -6.02
CA THR A 64 12.00 7.27 -5.34
C THR A 64 11.44 6.24 -4.35
N ILE A 65 10.38 6.59 -3.61
CA ILE A 65 9.67 5.66 -2.73
C ILE A 65 9.09 4.49 -3.55
N ILE A 66 8.39 4.77 -4.65
CA ILE A 66 7.80 3.73 -5.50
C ILE A 66 8.87 2.81 -6.08
N GLN A 67 9.96 3.37 -6.61
CA GLN A 67 11.08 2.58 -7.15
C GLN A 67 11.73 1.71 -6.06
N SER A 68 11.88 2.23 -4.84
CA SER A 68 12.41 1.45 -3.72
C SER A 68 11.53 0.24 -3.38
N ILE A 69 10.20 0.40 -3.46
CA ILE A 69 9.24 -0.70 -3.26
C ILE A 69 9.38 -1.74 -4.38
N ILE A 70 9.44 -1.29 -5.65
CA ILE A 70 9.62 -2.17 -6.82
C ILE A 70 10.87 -3.03 -6.67
N GLU A 71 12.01 -2.41 -6.38
CA GLU A 71 13.29 -3.11 -6.27
C GLU A 71 13.31 -4.06 -5.06
N ALA A 72 12.67 -3.70 -3.94
CA ALA A 72 12.50 -4.61 -2.81
C ALA A 72 11.72 -5.87 -3.18
N GLY A 73 10.65 -5.73 -3.98
CA GLY A 73 9.88 -6.88 -4.48
C GLY A 73 10.68 -7.75 -5.45
N LYS A 74 11.32 -7.15 -6.46
CA LYS A 74 12.16 -7.89 -7.43
C LYS A 74 13.25 -8.70 -6.75
N ASN A 75 13.92 -8.14 -5.74
CA ASN A 75 15.00 -8.80 -5.02
C ASN A 75 14.52 -10.00 -4.17
N ARG A 76 13.23 -10.04 -3.81
CA ARG A 76 12.63 -11.15 -3.03
C ARG A 76 11.90 -12.16 -3.91
N LEU A 77 11.69 -11.81 -5.17
CA LEU A 77 10.93 -12.64 -6.09
C LEU A 77 11.71 -13.92 -6.40
N THR A 78 11.07 -15.05 -6.16
CA THR A 78 11.63 -16.35 -6.50
C THR A 78 10.87 -16.89 -7.72
N TYR A 79 11.57 -17.17 -8.83
CA TYR A 79 10.97 -17.82 -10.01
C TYR A 79 11.25 -19.33 -9.99
N LYS A 80 10.30 -20.13 -10.49
CA LYS A 80 10.48 -21.57 -10.80
C LYS A 80 10.06 -21.78 -12.25
N GLU A 81 10.70 -22.71 -12.95
CA GLU A 81 10.67 -22.82 -14.43
C GLU A 81 9.29 -23.14 -15.04
N TYR A 82 8.32 -23.59 -14.25
CA TYR A 82 6.93 -23.76 -14.67
C TYR A 82 6.01 -23.28 -13.56
N ARG A 83 5.22 -22.22 -13.82
CA ARG A 83 4.23 -21.69 -12.86
C ARG A 83 2.90 -21.43 -13.52
N THR A 84 1.81 -21.94 -12.94
CA THR A 84 0.45 -21.54 -13.31
C THR A 84 0.23 -20.04 -13.02
N PRO A 85 -0.80 -19.39 -13.58
CA PRO A 85 -1.08 -17.98 -13.29
C PRO A 85 -1.25 -17.73 -11.79
N LEU A 86 -1.93 -18.64 -11.08
CA LEU A 86 -2.06 -18.58 -9.63
C LEU A 86 -0.70 -18.65 -8.93
N GLU A 87 0.19 -19.59 -9.29
CA GLU A 87 1.52 -19.71 -8.68
C GLU A 87 2.41 -18.48 -8.92
N GLN A 88 2.24 -17.79 -10.05
CA GLN A 88 2.93 -16.53 -10.34
C GLN A 88 2.39 -15.38 -9.48
N ILE A 89 1.06 -15.30 -9.31
CA ILE A 89 0.42 -14.32 -8.44
C ILE A 89 0.72 -14.57 -6.95
N LYS A 90 0.82 -15.83 -6.51
CA LYS A 90 1.34 -16.19 -5.18
C LYS A 90 2.76 -15.67 -4.99
N ALA A 91 3.64 -15.89 -5.97
CA ALA A 91 5.03 -15.39 -5.94
C ALA A 91 5.09 -13.86 -5.79
N LEU A 92 4.26 -13.16 -6.56
CA LEU A 92 4.15 -11.71 -6.50
C LEU A 92 3.75 -11.25 -5.10
N ALA A 93 2.73 -11.86 -4.51
CA ALA A 93 2.26 -11.50 -3.16
C ALA A 93 3.30 -11.82 -2.07
N GLU A 94 3.96 -12.97 -2.16
CA GLU A 94 5.02 -13.41 -1.24
C GLU A 94 6.27 -12.53 -1.30
N ALA A 95 6.51 -11.82 -2.41
CA ALA A 95 7.60 -10.85 -2.50
C ALA A 95 7.41 -9.65 -1.55
N TYR A 96 6.16 -9.32 -1.20
CA TYR A 96 5.82 -8.15 -0.39
C TYR A 96 5.25 -8.49 0.99
N SER A 97 4.50 -9.58 1.09
CA SER A 97 3.69 -9.94 2.26
C SER A 97 3.78 -11.43 2.59
N ILE A 98 3.30 -11.82 3.77
CA ILE A 98 3.13 -13.24 4.12
C ILE A 98 1.81 -13.72 3.51
N LEU A 99 1.84 -14.77 2.70
CA LEU A 99 0.64 -15.37 2.12
C LEU A 99 0.28 -16.67 2.85
N ILE A 100 -0.97 -16.79 3.31
CA ILE A 100 -1.46 -17.98 4.01
C ILE A 100 -2.76 -18.45 3.36
N PHE A 101 -2.88 -19.76 3.18
CA PHE A 101 -4.10 -20.41 2.70
C PHE A 101 -4.85 -21.06 3.87
N LYS A 102 -6.17 -20.86 3.94
CA LYS A 102 -7.03 -21.47 4.95
C LYS A 102 -8.19 -22.21 4.30
N ASN A 103 -8.80 -23.12 5.05
CA ASN A 103 -9.95 -23.91 4.65
C ASN A 103 -11.14 -23.61 5.59
N ASP A 104 -11.84 -22.48 5.38
CA ASP A 104 -12.94 -22.05 6.25
C ASP A 104 -14.28 -21.92 5.49
N ARG A 105 -14.26 -21.78 4.16
CA ARG A 105 -15.42 -21.63 3.25
C ARG A 105 -16.36 -20.47 3.58
N LYS A 106 -15.91 -19.50 4.38
CA LYS A 106 -16.74 -18.39 4.88
C LYS A 106 -16.41 -17.06 4.26
N ASN A 107 -15.12 -16.78 4.02
CA ASN A 107 -14.62 -15.51 3.49
C ASN A 107 -13.65 -15.80 2.34
N TYR A 108 -13.66 -14.99 1.29
CA TYR A 108 -12.74 -15.14 0.15
C TYR A 108 -11.28 -14.95 0.59
N GLY A 109 -11.02 -13.90 1.37
CA GLY A 109 -9.72 -13.58 1.94
C GLY A 109 -9.77 -12.31 2.78
N GLU A 110 -8.64 -11.97 3.38
CA GLU A 110 -8.45 -10.75 4.15
C GLU A 110 -6.97 -10.37 4.22
N TYR A 111 -6.67 -9.07 4.18
CA TYR A 111 -5.37 -8.51 4.52
C TYR A 111 -5.38 -7.88 5.91
N ALA A 112 -4.46 -8.31 6.76
CA ALA A 112 -4.13 -7.60 7.99
C ALA A 112 -2.69 -7.91 8.45
N PHE A 113 -2.01 -6.92 9.02
CA PHE A 113 -0.75 -7.12 9.74
C PHE A 113 0.38 -7.76 8.92
N ASN A 114 0.54 -7.35 7.65
CA ASN A 114 1.45 -7.95 6.65
C ASN A 114 1.13 -9.38 6.24
N VAL A 115 -0.07 -9.89 6.57
CA VAL A 115 -0.54 -11.21 6.18
C VAL A 115 -1.72 -11.07 5.23
N ILE A 116 -1.62 -11.71 4.07
CA ILE A 116 -2.73 -11.96 3.15
C ILE A 116 -3.22 -13.38 3.42
N CYS A 117 -4.48 -13.51 3.79
CA CYS A 117 -5.16 -14.78 3.96
C CYS A 117 -6.08 -15.02 2.76
N VAL A 118 -6.02 -16.20 2.16
CA VAL A 118 -6.87 -16.61 1.04
C VAL A 118 -7.52 -17.94 1.37
N ASP A 119 -8.79 -18.10 1.03
CA ASP A 119 -9.46 -19.39 1.18
C ASP A 119 -9.17 -20.30 -0.03
N GLU A 120 -8.54 -21.44 0.24
CA GLU A 120 -8.10 -22.39 -0.79
C GLU A 120 -9.26 -23.18 -1.43
N CYS A 121 -10.47 -23.10 -0.86
CA CYS A 121 -11.64 -23.81 -1.38
C CYS A 121 -12.25 -23.18 -2.63
N PHE A 122 -11.89 -21.95 -2.96
CA PHE A 122 -12.40 -21.27 -4.16
C PHE A 122 -11.56 -21.59 -5.39
N ASP A 123 -12.15 -21.43 -6.57
CA ASP A 123 -11.44 -21.63 -7.84
C ASP A 123 -10.24 -20.69 -7.97
N GLU A 124 -9.24 -21.11 -8.76
CA GLU A 124 -7.98 -20.37 -8.91
C GLU A 124 -8.20 -18.94 -9.39
N ALA A 125 -9.20 -18.69 -10.24
CA ALA A 125 -9.58 -17.36 -10.69
C ALA A 125 -9.98 -16.45 -9.50
N ILE A 126 -10.79 -16.96 -8.58
CA ILE A 126 -11.22 -16.22 -7.38
C ILE A 126 -10.02 -16.02 -6.44
N GLN A 127 -9.18 -17.03 -6.25
CA GLN A 127 -7.97 -16.87 -5.46
C GLN A 127 -7.05 -15.79 -6.04
N ILE A 128 -6.88 -15.72 -7.37
CA ILE A 128 -6.11 -14.67 -8.03
C ILE A 128 -6.71 -13.29 -7.76
N ALA A 129 -8.03 -13.12 -7.95
CA ALA A 129 -8.71 -11.85 -7.65
C ALA A 129 -8.47 -11.42 -6.20
N THR A 130 -8.69 -12.33 -5.25
CA THR A 130 -8.49 -12.07 -3.83
C THR A 130 -7.04 -11.68 -3.52
N ILE A 131 -6.05 -12.39 -4.07
CA ILE A 131 -4.64 -12.04 -3.84
C ILE A 131 -4.34 -10.64 -4.38
N LEU A 132 -4.78 -10.30 -5.59
CA LEU A 132 -4.55 -8.98 -6.18
C LEU A 132 -5.24 -7.86 -5.39
N HIS A 133 -6.45 -8.10 -4.89
CA HIS A 133 -7.20 -7.19 -4.04
C HIS A 133 -6.45 -6.91 -2.73
N GLU A 134 -6.16 -7.96 -1.98
CA GLU A 134 -5.53 -7.87 -0.66
C GLU A 134 -4.09 -7.34 -0.76
N LEU A 135 -3.35 -7.71 -1.82
CA LEU A 135 -2.03 -7.16 -2.08
C LEU A 135 -2.09 -5.66 -2.40
N THR A 136 -3.17 -5.19 -3.03
CA THR A 136 -3.37 -3.75 -3.25
C THR A 136 -3.53 -3.00 -1.92
N HIS A 137 -4.28 -3.53 -0.96
CA HIS A 137 -4.36 -2.95 0.39
C HIS A 137 -3.00 -2.96 1.10
N HIS A 138 -2.24 -4.05 0.98
CA HIS A 138 -0.89 -4.13 1.53
C HIS A 138 0.06 -3.08 0.94
N LEU A 139 0.07 -2.93 -0.39
CA LEU A 139 0.93 -1.95 -1.06
C LEU A 139 0.48 -0.51 -0.79
N PHE A 140 -0.83 -0.27 -0.66
CA PHE A 140 -1.36 1.01 -0.19
C PHE A 140 -0.77 1.37 1.18
N ASN A 141 -0.81 0.46 2.15
CA ASN A 141 -0.21 0.67 3.48
C ASN A 141 1.31 0.83 3.39
N THR A 142 1.98 0.07 2.52
CA THR A 142 3.44 0.15 2.32
C THR A 142 3.87 1.50 1.76
N ILE A 143 3.11 2.07 0.81
CA ILE A 143 3.35 3.41 0.27
C ILE A 143 3.19 4.46 1.37
N LEU A 144 2.10 4.43 2.14
CA LEU A 144 1.89 5.39 3.23
C LEU A 144 2.96 5.27 4.33
N CYS A 145 3.35 4.06 4.69
CA CYS A 145 4.43 3.80 5.66
C CYS A 145 5.76 4.37 5.15
N SER A 146 6.09 4.14 3.87
CA SER A 146 7.32 4.64 3.25
C SER A 146 7.34 6.17 3.16
N ILE A 147 6.19 6.81 2.91
CA ILE A 147 6.05 8.27 2.98
C ILE A 147 6.31 8.77 4.40
N VAL A 148 5.74 8.14 5.42
CA VAL A 148 5.97 8.51 6.82
C VAL A 148 7.44 8.32 7.22
N MET A 149 8.05 7.21 6.82
CA MET A 149 9.49 6.95 7.00
C MET A 149 10.35 8.04 6.35
N TYR A 150 10.00 8.45 5.12
CA TYR A 150 10.66 9.55 4.42
C TYR A 150 10.49 10.88 5.15
N VAL A 151 9.26 11.20 5.61
CA VAL A 151 8.96 12.48 6.25
C VAL A 151 9.72 12.62 7.56
N TRP A 152 9.68 11.60 8.41
CA TRP A 152 10.33 11.60 9.72
C TRP A 152 11.79 11.16 9.72
N ASN A 153 12.28 10.65 8.58
CA ASN A 153 13.63 10.08 8.43
C ASN A 153 13.91 8.96 9.45
N VAL A 154 13.04 7.95 9.46
CA VAL A 154 13.06 6.83 10.42
C VAL A 154 13.03 5.48 9.71
N LYS A 155 13.52 4.45 10.40
CA LYS A 155 13.40 3.06 9.95
C LYS A 155 11.97 2.55 10.08
N LYS A 156 11.63 1.57 9.24
CA LYS A 156 10.39 0.80 9.38
C LYS A 156 10.41 0.03 10.70
N THR A 157 9.33 0.11 11.47
CA THR A 157 9.14 -0.64 12.72
C THR A 157 7.70 -1.15 12.83
N PRO A 158 7.43 -2.14 13.71
CA PRO A 158 6.06 -2.56 14.01
C PRO A 158 5.16 -1.41 14.51
N MET A 159 5.71 -0.40 15.19
CA MET A 159 4.93 0.76 15.64
C MET A 159 4.48 1.63 14.46
N LEU A 160 5.34 1.83 13.45
CA LEU A 160 4.95 2.56 12.24
C LEU A 160 3.89 1.81 11.44
N ASP A 161 4.07 0.50 11.24
CA ASP A 161 3.06 -0.33 10.58
C ASP A 161 1.73 -0.32 11.34
N ALA A 162 1.77 -0.35 12.68
CA ALA A 162 0.59 -0.22 13.52
C ALA A 162 -0.08 1.15 13.37
N PHE A 163 0.69 2.23 13.29
CA PHE A 163 0.15 3.57 13.04
C PHE A 163 -0.59 3.65 11.71
N ILE A 164 -0.01 3.10 10.63
CA ILE A 164 -0.67 3.06 9.32
C ILE A 164 -1.92 2.17 9.34
N GLN A 165 -1.87 1.00 10.00
CA GLN A 165 -3.04 0.12 10.14
C GLN A 165 -4.17 0.76 10.95
N THR A 166 -3.85 1.55 11.97
CA THR A 166 -4.85 2.32 12.72
C THR A 166 -5.40 3.45 11.86
N MET A 167 -4.58 4.09 11.03
CA MET A 167 -5.04 5.10 10.07
C MET A 167 -6.04 4.53 9.05
N THR A 168 -5.88 3.28 8.59
CA THR A 168 -6.83 2.66 7.66
C THR A 168 -8.19 2.35 8.26
N THR A 169 -8.39 2.45 9.58
CA THR A 169 -9.74 2.37 10.19
C THR A 169 -10.51 3.68 10.10
N ILE A 170 -9.86 4.78 9.68
CA ILE A 170 -10.53 6.06 9.43
C ILE A 170 -11.32 5.92 8.11
N PRO A 171 -12.64 6.19 8.08
CA PRO A 171 -13.49 5.93 6.90
C PRO A 171 -12.98 6.55 5.60
N GLU A 172 -12.38 7.73 5.67
CA GLU A 172 -11.79 8.42 4.50
C GLU A 172 -10.58 7.69 3.93
N VAL A 173 -9.73 7.12 4.79
CA VAL A 173 -8.55 6.35 4.38
C VAL A 173 -8.98 5.01 3.82
N LEU A 174 -9.95 4.36 4.48
CA LEU A 174 -10.53 3.10 4.03
C LEU A 174 -11.16 3.27 2.64
N LEU A 175 -11.94 4.34 2.43
CA LEU A 175 -12.53 4.66 1.13
C LEU A 175 -11.47 4.72 0.01
N ILE A 176 -10.33 5.36 0.26
CA ILE A 176 -9.24 5.45 -0.71
C ILE A 176 -8.64 4.08 -0.98
N SER A 177 -8.45 3.28 0.07
CA SER A 177 -7.88 1.93 -0.04
C SER A 177 -8.77 1.02 -0.89
N GLU A 178 -10.08 0.99 -0.62
CA GLU A 178 -11.07 0.24 -1.42
C GLU A 178 -11.13 0.71 -2.87
N TYR A 179 -11.06 2.04 -3.10
CA TYR A 179 -10.98 2.57 -4.46
C TYR A 179 -9.73 2.06 -5.19
N CYS A 180 -8.59 2.03 -4.52
CA CYS A 180 -7.35 1.52 -5.11
C CYS A 180 -7.49 0.04 -5.46
N ALA A 181 -8.03 -0.78 -4.57
CA ALA A 181 -8.24 -2.22 -4.78
C ALA A 181 -9.09 -2.49 -6.04
N SER A 182 -10.31 -1.95 -6.10
CA SER A 182 -11.19 -2.15 -7.26
C SER A 182 -10.66 -1.51 -8.55
N SER A 183 -9.90 -0.41 -8.45
CA SER A 183 -9.30 0.24 -9.64
C SER A 183 -8.12 -0.56 -10.18
N THR A 184 -7.32 -1.17 -9.31
CA THR A 184 -6.23 -2.07 -9.70
C THR A 184 -6.80 -3.34 -10.32
N GLU A 185 -7.81 -3.96 -9.70
CA GLU A 185 -8.52 -5.13 -10.24
C GLU A 185 -9.01 -4.88 -11.68
N LYS A 186 -9.57 -3.69 -11.95
CA LYS A 186 -10.04 -3.32 -13.29
C LYS A 186 -8.99 -3.43 -14.41
N ILE A 187 -7.71 -3.36 -14.06
CA ILE A 187 -6.61 -3.51 -15.03
C ILE A 187 -6.33 -5.00 -15.34
N TYR A 188 -6.39 -5.85 -14.33
CA TYR A 188 -5.91 -7.23 -14.39
C TYR A 188 -7.03 -8.27 -14.55
N LEU A 189 -8.25 -7.96 -14.11
CA LEU A 189 -9.40 -8.87 -14.14
C LEU A 189 -10.39 -8.49 -15.27
N PRO A 190 -11.25 -9.41 -15.72
CA PRO A 190 -12.40 -9.06 -16.55
C PRO A 190 -13.39 -8.16 -15.78
N GLU A 191 -14.01 -7.19 -16.46
CA GLU A 191 -14.81 -6.12 -15.83
C GLU A 191 -16.01 -6.65 -15.04
N GLU A 192 -16.58 -7.76 -15.48
CA GLU A 192 -17.70 -8.46 -14.86
C GLU A 192 -17.37 -9.10 -13.48
N TYR A 193 -16.09 -9.12 -13.09
CA TYR A 193 -15.63 -9.57 -11.77
C TYR A 193 -15.13 -8.43 -10.87
N VAL A 194 -15.12 -7.19 -11.36
CA VAL A 194 -14.62 -6.04 -10.60
C VAL A 194 -15.76 -5.40 -9.80
N SER A 195 -15.64 -5.40 -8.47
CA SER A 195 -16.71 -4.94 -7.59
C SER A 195 -16.30 -3.74 -6.74
N TYR A 196 -16.96 -2.59 -6.95
CA TYR A 196 -16.84 -1.40 -6.10
C TYR A 196 -17.79 -1.46 -4.88
N SER A 197 -18.25 -2.65 -4.48
CA SER A 197 -19.26 -2.81 -3.41
C SER A 197 -18.81 -2.16 -2.09
N SER A 198 -17.59 -2.43 -1.65
CA SER A 198 -17.03 -1.88 -0.40
C SER A 198 -16.88 -0.36 -0.48
N PHE A 199 -16.30 0.15 -1.57
CA PHE A 199 -16.23 1.58 -1.84
C PHE A 199 -17.61 2.26 -1.79
N ASN A 200 -18.60 1.68 -2.47
CA ASN A 200 -19.96 2.22 -2.53
C ASN A 200 -20.62 2.23 -1.14
N SER A 201 -20.39 1.22 -0.30
CA SER A 201 -20.87 1.17 1.08
C SER A 201 -20.29 2.30 1.92
N ILE A 202 -18.97 2.52 1.83
CA ILE A 202 -18.30 3.59 2.59
C ILE A 202 -18.74 4.97 2.10
N CYS A 203 -18.98 5.15 0.80
CA CYS A 203 -19.61 6.38 0.29
C CYS A 203 -20.97 6.66 0.95
N ALA A 204 -21.79 5.63 1.13
CA ALA A 204 -23.09 5.77 1.82
C ALA A 204 -22.92 6.11 3.30
N ASP A 205 -21.98 5.46 4.01
CA ASP A 205 -21.66 5.76 5.41
C ASP A 205 -21.14 7.18 5.60
N LEU A 206 -20.37 7.68 4.64
CA LEU A 206 -19.90 9.06 4.55
C LEU A 206 -20.96 10.05 4.05
N LYS A 207 -22.21 9.59 3.85
CA LYS A 207 -23.34 10.38 3.36
C LYS A 207 -23.04 11.13 2.06
N TYR A 208 -22.25 10.52 1.20
CA TYR A 208 -21.86 11.08 -0.10
C TYR A 208 -21.19 12.46 0.01
N ASP A 209 -20.37 12.69 1.04
CA ASP A 209 -19.59 13.92 1.20
C ASP A 209 -18.68 14.16 -0.01
N LYS A 210 -19.06 15.16 -0.81
CA LYS A 210 -18.40 15.49 -2.08
C LYS A 210 -16.92 15.84 -1.89
N THR A 211 -16.56 16.51 -0.80
CA THR A 211 -15.18 16.93 -0.56
C THR A 211 -14.30 15.75 -0.21
N LYS A 212 -14.79 14.84 0.64
CA LYS A 212 -14.06 13.60 1.00
C LYS A 212 -13.89 12.70 -0.22
N ILE A 213 -14.95 12.52 -1.00
CA ILE A 213 -14.95 11.68 -2.20
C ILE A 213 -14.06 12.25 -3.30
N MET A 214 -14.07 13.57 -3.52
CA MET A 214 -13.16 14.22 -4.46
C MET A 214 -11.69 14.01 -4.06
N LYS A 215 -11.35 14.22 -2.78
CA LYS A 215 -10.00 13.95 -2.27
C LYS A 215 -9.63 12.48 -2.45
N CYS A 216 -10.60 11.59 -2.22
CA CYS A 216 -10.42 10.16 -2.45
C CYS A 216 -10.04 9.86 -3.89
N PHE A 217 -10.75 10.40 -4.88
CA PHE A 217 -10.40 10.18 -6.29
C PHE A 217 -9.01 10.71 -6.63
N ILE A 218 -8.63 11.89 -6.15
CA ILE A 218 -7.31 12.48 -6.45
C ILE A 218 -6.18 11.63 -5.85
N ILE A 219 -6.31 11.22 -4.59
CA ILE A 219 -5.31 10.37 -3.93
C ILE A 219 -5.32 8.97 -4.56
N GLY A 220 -6.49 8.35 -4.65
CA GLY A 220 -6.72 7.01 -5.15
C GLY A 220 -6.20 6.81 -6.56
N LYS A 221 -6.53 7.71 -7.50
CA LYS A 221 -5.99 7.72 -8.88
C LYS A 221 -4.48 7.66 -8.93
N GLY A 222 -3.88 8.46 -8.05
CA GLY A 222 -2.44 8.57 -7.94
C GLY A 222 -1.78 7.30 -7.39
N ILE A 223 -2.34 6.74 -6.32
CA ILE A 223 -1.77 5.57 -5.64
C ILE A 223 -2.03 4.29 -6.42
N HIS A 224 -3.25 4.05 -6.94
CA HIS A 224 -3.52 2.83 -7.71
C HIS A 224 -2.62 2.76 -8.96
N LYS A 225 -2.34 3.90 -9.61
CA LYS A 225 -1.40 3.94 -10.73
C LYS A 225 0.00 3.50 -10.31
N SER A 226 0.46 3.92 -9.13
CA SER A 226 1.73 3.46 -8.56
C SER A 226 1.71 1.99 -8.20
N ILE A 227 0.58 1.45 -7.74
CA ILE A 227 0.41 0.02 -7.48
C ILE A 227 0.46 -0.77 -8.80
N CYS A 228 -0.21 -0.31 -9.85
CA CYS A 228 -0.08 -0.90 -11.19
C CYS A 228 1.38 -0.86 -11.70
N GLN A 229 2.13 0.22 -11.45
CA GLN A 229 3.57 0.27 -11.77
C GLN A 229 4.36 -0.81 -11.02
N ILE A 230 4.02 -1.07 -9.74
CA ILE A 230 4.65 -2.12 -8.93
C ILE A 230 4.32 -3.51 -9.48
N PHE A 231 3.05 -3.76 -9.83
CA PHE A 231 2.63 -5.03 -10.43
C PHE A 231 3.27 -5.23 -11.80
N ASP A 232 3.22 -4.23 -12.68
CA ASP A 232 3.72 -4.30 -14.06
C ASP A 232 5.26 -4.43 -14.13
N ALA A 233 5.98 -4.04 -13.08
CA ALA A 233 7.42 -4.27 -12.99
C ALA A 233 7.78 -5.75 -12.79
N ILE A 234 6.81 -6.59 -12.43
CA ILE A 234 6.97 -8.03 -12.16
C ILE A 234 6.11 -8.89 -13.10
N MET A 235 4.89 -8.44 -13.42
CA MET A 235 3.93 -9.12 -14.28
C MET A 235 4.10 -8.68 -15.74
N ASP A 236 4.51 -9.61 -16.59
CA ASP A 236 4.52 -9.39 -18.04
C ASP A 236 3.11 -9.44 -18.64
N ASN A 237 3.00 -9.12 -19.93
CA ASN A 237 1.70 -9.13 -20.61
C ASN A 237 1.10 -10.53 -20.76
N GLN A 238 1.94 -11.57 -20.85
CA GLN A 238 1.47 -12.95 -20.98
C GLN A 238 0.73 -13.37 -19.72
N LEU A 239 1.29 -13.13 -18.54
CA LEU A 239 0.63 -13.43 -17.27
C LEU A 239 -0.70 -12.68 -17.11
N LYS A 240 -0.77 -11.42 -17.56
CA LYS A 240 -2.03 -10.65 -17.52
C LYS A 240 -3.13 -11.27 -18.37
N ASP A 241 -2.77 -11.77 -19.55
CA ASP A 241 -3.72 -12.46 -20.43
C ASP A 241 -4.10 -13.84 -19.87
N ASP A 242 -3.15 -14.56 -19.28
CA ASP A 242 -3.40 -15.87 -18.66
C ASP A 242 -4.34 -15.76 -17.46
N ILE A 243 -4.18 -14.72 -16.61
CA ILE A 243 -5.11 -14.43 -15.51
C ILE A 243 -6.53 -14.26 -16.04
N LYS A 244 -6.74 -13.47 -17.09
CA LYS A 244 -8.08 -13.27 -17.67
C LYS A 244 -8.64 -14.56 -18.27
N ASN A 245 -7.79 -15.46 -18.74
CA ASN A 245 -8.22 -16.77 -19.26
C ASN A 245 -8.60 -17.74 -18.14
N GLU A 246 -8.03 -17.64 -16.93
CA GLU A 246 -8.48 -18.45 -15.78
C GLU A 246 -9.97 -18.19 -15.45
N PHE A 247 -10.44 -16.95 -15.54
CA PHE A 247 -11.87 -16.64 -15.29
C PHE A 247 -12.83 -17.27 -16.31
N LYS A 248 -12.35 -17.55 -17.54
CA LYS A 248 -13.16 -18.22 -18.57
C LYS A 248 -13.27 -19.72 -18.34
N LYS A 249 -12.32 -20.31 -17.58
CA LYS A 249 -12.22 -21.75 -17.36
C LYS A 249 -13.24 -22.26 -16.32
N TYR A 250 -13.58 -21.44 -15.34
CA TYR A 250 -14.31 -21.89 -14.14
C TYR A 250 -15.82 -21.55 -14.13
N ASP A 251 -16.41 -20.99 -15.21
CA ASP A 251 -17.82 -20.52 -15.25
C ASP A 251 -18.19 -19.69 -14.00
N THR A 252 -17.22 -18.90 -13.52
CA THR A 252 -17.33 -18.14 -12.28
C THR A 252 -18.51 -17.17 -12.39
N THR A 253 -19.36 -17.12 -11.36
CA THR A 253 -20.49 -16.18 -11.37
C THR A 253 -19.98 -14.73 -11.35
N PRO A 254 -20.41 -13.86 -12.29
CA PRO A 254 -20.05 -12.45 -12.26
C PRO A 254 -20.52 -11.75 -10.98
N ILE A 255 -19.64 -10.96 -10.37
CA ILE A 255 -19.90 -10.20 -9.13
C ILE A 255 -19.75 -8.69 -9.31
N GLY A 256 -19.53 -8.26 -10.55
CA GLY A 256 -19.21 -6.89 -10.91
C GLY A 256 -20.26 -5.93 -10.38
N LYS A 257 -19.81 -4.90 -9.67
CA LYS A 257 -20.64 -3.77 -9.27
C LYS A 257 -19.96 -2.48 -9.66
N PRO A 258 -20.63 -1.64 -10.48
CA PRO A 258 -20.05 -0.38 -10.90
C PRO A 258 -19.91 0.57 -9.70
N ILE A 259 -18.99 1.52 -9.86
CA ILE A 259 -18.83 2.61 -8.91
C ILE A 259 -20.11 3.47 -8.85
N CYS A 260 -20.55 3.85 -7.65
CA CYS A 260 -21.83 4.56 -7.45
C CYS A 260 -21.78 6.06 -7.79
N ILE A 261 -20.60 6.60 -8.10
CA ILE A 261 -20.38 8.03 -8.34
C ILE A 261 -19.41 8.17 -9.50
N SER A 262 -19.70 9.12 -10.40
CA SER A 262 -18.81 9.41 -11.52
C SER A 262 -17.50 10.04 -11.07
N ASP A 263 -16.41 9.43 -11.51
CA ASP A 263 -15.06 9.90 -11.26
C ASP A 263 -14.59 10.83 -12.38
N ASN A 264 -14.90 12.12 -12.24
CA ASN A 264 -14.58 13.16 -13.22
C ASN A 264 -13.24 13.87 -12.96
N GLN A 265 -12.47 13.44 -11.97
CA GLN A 265 -11.24 14.15 -11.58
C GLN A 265 -10.09 13.82 -12.55
N SER A 266 -9.36 14.82 -13.03
CA SER A 266 -8.12 14.56 -13.76
C SER A 266 -7.00 14.16 -12.78
N THR A 267 -6.07 13.32 -13.26
CA THR A 267 -4.90 12.96 -12.46
C THR A 267 -4.03 14.19 -12.25
N ASN A 268 -3.75 14.52 -10.98
CA ASN A 268 -2.86 15.60 -10.60
C ASN A 268 -1.90 15.13 -9.49
N ASN A 269 -0.66 14.81 -9.87
CA ASN A 269 0.32 14.20 -8.96
C ASN A 269 0.79 15.16 -7.85
N ILE A 270 0.82 16.47 -8.12
CA ILE A 270 1.16 17.48 -7.11
C ILE A 270 0.05 17.53 -6.06
N LEU A 271 -1.20 17.65 -6.50
CA LEU A 271 -2.35 17.71 -5.61
C LEU A 271 -2.53 16.40 -4.83
N ARG A 272 -2.27 15.25 -5.46
CA ARG A 272 -2.17 13.94 -4.79
C ARG A 272 -1.20 14.00 -3.62
N ASN A 273 0.04 14.44 -3.83
CA ASN A 273 1.04 14.48 -2.76
C ASN A 273 0.63 15.41 -1.61
N VAL A 274 0.08 16.58 -1.94
CA VAL A 274 -0.47 17.52 -0.93
C VAL A 274 -1.59 16.87 -0.12
N TYR A 275 -2.52 16.18 -0.79
CA TYR A 275 -3.65 15.55 -0.12
C TYR A 275 -3.26 14.30 0.67
N ILE A 276 -2.24 13.54 0.25
CA ILE A 276 -1.66 12.46 1.06
C ILE A 276 -1.03 13.04 2.35
N MET A 277 -0.23 14.10 2.25
CA MET A 277 0.36 14.73 3.43
C MET A 277 -0.72 15.24 4.40
N ASN A 278 -1.77 15.88 3.88
CA ASN A 278 -2.92 16.31 4.69
C ASN A 278 -3.65 15.12 5.32
N LEU A 279 -3.82 14.01 4.60
CA LEU A 279 -4.45 12.80 5.11
C LEU A 279 -3.65 12.21 6.29
N ILE A 280 -2.33 12.09 6.16
CA ILE A 280 -1.44 11.59 7.20
C ILE A 280 -1.45 12.53 8.41
N ASN A 281 -1.37 13.85 8.19
CA ASN A 281 -1.38 14.83 9.27
C ASN A 281 -2.71 14.83 10.05
N ASN A 282 -3.84 14.83 9.35
CA ASN A 282 -5.16 14.73 10.01
C ASN A 282 -5.28 13.43 10.80
N SER A 283 -4.82 12.32 10.23
CA SER A 283 -4.83 11.01 10.90
C SER A 283 -3.92 10.98 12.12
N TYR A 284 -2.75 11.61 12.05
CA TYR A 284 -1.85 11.77 13.19
C TYR A 284 -2.54 12.47 14.35
N ASN A 285 -3.22 13.60 14.09
CA ASN A 285 -3.96 14.34 15.11
C ASN A 285 -5.14 13.55 15.68
N LEU A 286 -5.86 12.81 14.84
CA LEU A 286 -6.97 11.96 15.28
C LEU A 286 -6.50 10.80 16.17
N ILE A 287 -5.42 10.12 15.76
CA ILE A 287 -4.87 8.93 16.44
C ILE A 287 -4.07 9.32 17.69
N ASN A 288 -3.57 10.56 17.79
CA ASN A 288 -2.96 11.11 19.00
C ASN A 288 -3.99 11.39 20.09
N ASN A 289 -4.76 10.37 20.45
CA ASN A 289 -5.80 10.36 21.46
C ASN A 289 -5.60 9.12 22.33
N LYS A 290 -5.56 9.32 23.66
CA LYS A 290 -5.37 8.25 24.65
C LYS A 290 -6.42 7.13 24.54
N GLU A 291 -7.61 7.42 24.04
CA GLU A 291 -8.65 6.41 23.79
C GLU A 291 -8.30 5.45 22.65
N ILE A 292 -7.46 5.87 21.70
CA ILE A 292 -7.03 5.09 20.54
C ILE A 292 -5.73 4.33 20.81
N TYR A 293 -4.93 4.77 21.78
CA TYR A 293 -3.66 4.12 22.13
C TYR A 293 -3.75 2.60 22.40
N PRO A 294 -4.81 2.07 23.06
CA PRO A 294 -4.97 0.62 23.21
C PRO A 294 -5.09 -0.12 21.88
N LEU A 295 -5.76 0.46 20.89
CA LEU A 295 -5.85 -0.12 19.54
C LEU A 295 -4.49 -0.09 18.84
N LEU A 296 -3.75 1.00 18.98
CA LEU A 296 -2.41 1.15 18.39
C LEU A 296 -1.42 0.12 18.97
N GLU A 297 -1.38 -0.04 20.29
CA GLU A 297 -0.56 -1.08 20.93
C GLU A 297 -1.00 -2.51 20.57
N LYS A 298 -2.32 -2.73 20.45
CA LYS A 298 -2.85 -4.02 19.97
C LYS A 298 -2.36 -4.32 18.55
N ASN A 299 -2.46 -3.36 17.64
CA ASN A 299 -1.99 -3.48 16.26
C ASN A 299 -0.48 -3.73 16.20
N LYS A 300 0.32 -3.01 17.00
CA LYS A 300 1.77 -3.23 17.11
C LYS A 300 2.09 -4.66 17.51
N LYS A 301 1.44 -5.20 18.54
CA LYS A 301 1.64 -6.58 19.00
C LYS A 301 1.32 -7.61 17.91
N TYR A 302 0.35 -7.34 17.02
CA TYR A 302 0.08 -8.22 15.90
C TYR A 302 1.20 -8.18 14.85
N TYR A 303 1.72 -7.00 14.52
CA TYR A 303 2.87 -6.87 13.61
C TYR A 303 4.14 -7.53 14.17
N GLU A 304 4.41 -7.40 15.48
CA GLU A 304 5.52 -8.10 16.13
C GLU A 304 5.37 -9.63 16.01
N LYS A 305 4.15 -10.15 16.19
CA LYS A 305 3.86 -11.57 16.04
C LYS A 305 3.98 -12.06 14.61
N SER A 306 3.52 -11.29 13.62
CA SER A 306 3.62 -11.70 12.21
C SER A 306 5.07 -11.74 11.72
N GLN A 307 5.93 -10.83 12.20
CA GLN A 307 7.37 -10.84 11.90
C GLN A 307 8.11 -12.05 12.49
N ILE A 308 7.69 -12.55 13.65
CA ILE A 308 8.26 -13.76 14.27
C ILE A 308 7.81 -15.04 13.54
N LYS A 309 6.66 -15.00 12.85
CA LYS A 309 5.96 -16.17 12.29
C LYS A 309 6.11 -16.31 10.77
N GLY A 310 7.35 -16.41 10.31
CA GLY A 310 7.68 -17.31 9.18
C GLY A 310 7.59 -18.81 9.55
N ALA A 311 6.96 -19.13 10.69
CA ALA A 311 6.85 -20.45 11.27
C ALA A 311 5.41 -20.63 11.81
N TYR A 312 4.60 -21.38 11.05
CA TYR A 312 3.33 -22.02 11.43
C TYR A 312 2.16 -21.12 11.89
N TYR A 313 1.21 -20.94 10.96
CA TYR A 313 -0.23 -21.14 11.20
C TYR A 313 -0.72 -22.23 10.26
#